data_AF-A0A1J5Q4U0-F1
#
_entry.id   AF-A0A1J5Q4U0-F1
#
_cell.length_a   1.000
_cell.length_b   1.000
_cell.length_c   1.000
_cell.angle_alpha   90.00
_cell.angle_beta   90.00
_cell.angle_gamma   90.00
#
_symmetry.space_group_name_H-M   'P 1'
#
loop_
_entity.id
_entity.type
_entity.pdbx_description
1 polymer ?
#
loop_
_entity_poly.entity_id
_entity_poly.type
_entity_poly.pdbx_seq_one_letter_code
_entity_poly.pdbx_strand_id
1 'polypeptide(L)' 'MTPYRDWDQDSGIRAYELGSSYMDVAFKDGAIYRYTSLSAGQANLDRMIVLARAGDGLNQVINRAVKKRYSGRLA' A
#
# COMPACT_ATOMS: atom_id res chain seq x y z
N MET A 1 6.89 5.46 -8.80
CA MET A 1 5.68 4.67 -8.45
C MET A 1 5.11 3.94 -9.66
N THR A 2 4.77 2.66 -9.47
CA THR A 2 4.06 1.79 -10.41
C THR A 2 2.55 1.99 -10.29
N PRO A 3 1.82 2.24 -11.39
CA PRO A 3 0.35 2.32 -11.36
C PRO A 3 -0.27 1.05 -10.79
N TYR A 4 -1.24 1.21 -9.89
CA TYR A 4 -1.97 0.08 -9.34
C TYR A 4 -3.02 -0.37 -10.37
N ARG A 5 -3.12 -1.68 -10.60
CA ARG A 5 -3.87 -2.22 -11.74
C ARG A 5 -5.38 -2.08 -11.59
N ASP A 6 -5.89 -2.25 -10.37
CA ASP A 6 -7.28 -1.96 -9.99
C ASP A 6 -8.30 -2.60 -10.95
N TRP A 7 -8.32 -3.94 -11.02
CA TRP A 7 -9.06 -4.68 -12.05
C TRP A 7 -10.56 -4.38 -12.11
N ASP A 8 -11.19 -4.20 -10.96
CA ASP A 8 -12.61 -3.86 -10.79
C ASP A 8 -12.85 -2.34 -10.67
N GLN A 9 -11.77 -1.55 -10.68
CA GLN A 9 -11.77 -0.08 -10.63
C GLN A 9 -12.38 0.50 -9.34
N ASP A 10 -12.44 -0.27 -8.26
CA ASP A 10 -13.09 0.11 -7.01
C ASP A 10 -12.10 0.61 -5.92
N SER A 11 -10.80 0.48 -6.19
CA SER A 11 -9.77 0.75 -5.18
C SER A 11 -9.57 2.24 -4.95
N GLY A 12 -9.30 2.63 -3.71
CA GLY A 12 -8.81 3.98 -3.39
C GLY A 12 -7.35 4.23 -3.78
N ILE A 13 -6.65 3.21 -4.27
CA ILE A 13 -5.20 3.24 -4.54
C ILE A 13 -4.94 3.63 -6.00
N ARG A 14 -4.03 4.58 -6.20
CA ARG A 14 -3.58 5.03 -7.51
C ARG A 14 -2.31 4.32 -7.97
N ALA A 15 -1.32 4.20 -7.07
CA ALA A 15 -0.01 3.67 -7.39
C ALA A 15 0.70 3.18 -6.13
N TYR A 16 1.78 2.42 -6.32
CA TYR A 16 2.66 2.00 -5.23
C TYR A 16 4.13 2.06 -5.64
N GLU A 17 5.04 2.05 -4.67
CA GLU A 17 6.47 1.93 -4.90
C GLU A 17 7.10 1.00 -3.86
N LEU A 18 8.01 0.15 -4.31
CA LEU A 18 8.71 -0.81 -3.47
C LEU A 18 10.14 -0.33 -3.24
N GLY A 19 10.49 -0.10 -1.98
CA GLY A 19 11.87 0.10 -1.54
C GLY A 19 12.49 -1.18 -0.99
N SER A 20 13.72 -1.08 -0.48
CA SER A 20 14.43 -2.21 0.13
C SER A 20 13.77 -2.70 1.44
N SER A 21 13.14 -1.80 2.20
CA SER A 21 12.52 -2.11 3.49
C SER A 21 11.15 -1.44 3.70
N TYR A 22 10.58 -0.88 2.63
CA TYR A 22 9.33 -0.14 2.69
C TYR A 22 8.48 -0.31 1.43
N MET A 23 7.20 0.03 1.57
CA MET A 23 6.29 0.29 0.46
C MET A 23 5.65 1.65 0.63
N ASP A 24 5.68 2.47 -0.41
CA ASP A 24 4.88 3.69 -0.47
C ASP A 24 3.60 3.42 -1.26
N VAL A 25 2.47 3.87 -0.73
CA VAL A 25 1.15 3.73 -1.36
C VAL A 25 0.57 5.11 -1.60
N ALA A 26 0.31 5.43 -2.86
CA ALA A 26 -0.38 6.65 -3.28
C ALA A 26 -1.87 6.37 -3.46
N PHE A 27 -2.70 7.17 -2.80
CA PHE A 27 -4.15 7.12 -2.90
C PHE A 27 -4.68 8.09 -3.96
N LYS A 28 -5.91 7.86 -4.43
CA LYS A 28 -6.57 8.68 -5.45
C LYS A 28 -6.81 10.13 -4.98
N ASP A 29 -6.82 10.38 -3.67
CA ASP A 29 -6.89 11.72 -3.05
C ASP A 29 -5.54 12.48 -3.04
N GLY A 30 -4.46 11.84 -3.51
CA GLY A 30 -3.12 12.42 -3.57
C GLY A 30 -2.27 12.17 -2.32
N ALA A 31 -2.81 11.57 -1.26
CA ALA A 31 -2.03 11.24 -0.08
C ALA A 31 -1.07 10.08 -0.37
N ILE A 32 0.15 10.18 0.16
CA ILE A 32 1.16 9.11 0.06
C ILE A 32 1.57 8.66 1.46
N TYR A 33 1.43 7.37 1.74
CA TYR A 33 1.82 6.78 3.02
C TYR A 33 2.91 5.74 2.83
N ARG A 34 3.92 5.78 3.72
CA ARG A 34 4.98 4.78 3.78
C ARG A 34 4.65 3.72 4.80
N TYR A 35 4.79 2.46 4.42
CA TYR A 35 4.67 1.29 5.28
C TYR A 35 6.02 0.59 5.36
N THR A 36 6.46 0.24 6.58
CA THR A 36 7.69 -0.51 6.81
C THR A 36 7.38 -1.77 7.60
N SER A 37 8.34 -2.70 7.66
CA SER A 37 8.22 -3.89 8.50
C SER A 37 8.10 -3.53 9.99
N LEU A 38 8.68 -2.40 10.42
CA LEU A 38 8.57 -1.88 11.78
C LEU A 38 7.20 -1.29 12.10
N SER A 39 6.55 -0.61 11.16
CA SER A 39 5.24 0.02 11.38
C SER A 39 4.09 -0.97 11.18
N ALA A 40 4.08 -1.64 10.02
CA ALA A 40 3.01 -2.52 9.59
C ALA A 40 3.20 -3.96 10.10
N GLY A 41 4.42 -4.36 10.45
CA GLY A 41 4.81 -5.76 10.65
C GLY A 41 5.24 -6.42 9.35
N GLN A 42 6.27 -7.27 9.39
CA GLN A 42 6.84 -7.93 8.21
C GLN A 42 5.78 -8.70 7.40
N ALA A 43 4.97 -9.54 8.08
CA ALA A 43 3.94 -10.33 7.41
C ALA A 43 2.89 -9.48 6.67
N ASN A 44 2.54 -8.31 7.23
CA ASN A 44 1.62 -7.39 6.55
C ASN A 44 2.30 -6.71 5.36
N LEU A 45 3.56 -6.27 5.51
CA LEU A 45 4.32 -5.67 4.41
C LEU A 45 4.46 -6.65 3.24
N ASP A 46 4.81 -7.91 3.51
CA ASP A 46 4.92 -8.96 2.49
C ASP A 46 3.58 -9.21 1.78
N ARG A 47 2.50 -9.30 2.56
CA ARG A 47 1.14 -9.45 2.00
C ARG A 47 0.74 -8.26 1.14
N MET A 48 1.05 -7.04 1.56
CA MET A 48 0.82 -5.84 0.77
C MET A 48 1.59 -5.90 -0.56
N ILE A 49 2.84 -6.37 -0.56
CA ILE A 49 3.66 -6.46 -1.77
C ILE A 49 3.06 -7.44 -2.78
N VAL A 50 2.60 -8.60 -2.30
CA VAL A 50 1.93 -9.60 -3.14
C VAL A 50 0.67 -9.01 -3.80
N LEU A 51 -0.18 -8.35 -3.01
CA LEU A 51 -1.43 -7.76 -3.51
C LEU A 51 -1.20 -6.55 -4.43
N ALA A 52 -0.19 -5.73 -4.14
CA ALA A 52 0.22 -4.62 -5.00
C ALA A 52 0.61 -5.11 -6.40
N ARG A 53 1.37 -6.21 -6.48
CA ARG A 53 1.79 -6.83 -7.75
C ARG A 53 0.63 -7.54 -8.47
N ALA A 54 -0.26 -8.18 -7.72
CA ALA A 54 -1.46 -8.80 -8.28
C ALA A 54 -2.43 -7.76 -8.85
N GLY A 55 -2.45 -6.56 -8.25
CA GLY A 55 -3.33 -5.47 -8.64
C GLY A 55 -4.74 -5.57 -8.08
N ASP A 56 -4.96 -6.40 -7.06
CA ASP A 56 -6.24 -6.61 -6.38
C ASP A 56 -6.07 -6.78 -4.86
N GLY A 57 -7.08 -6.37 -4.08
CA GLY A 57 -7.19 -6.62 -2.65
C GLY A 57 -6.32 -5.76 -1.71
N LEU A 58 -5.37 -4.97 -2.24
CA LEU A 58 -4.46 -4.16 -1.42
C LEU A 58 -5.22 -3.14 -0.55
N ASN A 59 -6.21 -2.45 -1.11
CA ASN A 59 -7.00 -1.44 -0.39
C ASN A 59 -7.78 -2.04 0.79
N GLN A 60 -8.31 -3.26 0.64
CA GLN A 60 -8.98 -3.95 1.74
C GLN A 60 -8.01 -4.32 2.87
N VAL A 61 -6.83 -4.86 2.55
CA VAL A 61 -5.83 -5.19 3.58
C VAL A 61 -5.36 -3.94 4.30
N ILE A 62 -5.13 -2.83 3.59
CA ILE A 62 -4.77 -1.56 4.22
C ILE A 62 -5.85 -1.14 5.21
N ASN A 63 -7.11 -1.08 4.79
CA ASN A 63 -8.20 -0.63 5.65
C ASN A 63 -8.44 -1.55 6.86
N ARG A 64 -8.29 -2.87 6.70
CA ARG A 64 -8.57 -3.85 7.77
C ARG A 64 -7.41 -4.03 8.76
N ALA A 65 -6.16 -4.04 8.29
CA ALA A 65 -5.02 -4.48 9.10
C ALA A 65 -4.04 -3.36 9.46
N VAL A 66 -3.83 -2.38 8.56
CA VAL A 66 -2.70 -1.44 8.68
C VAL A 66 -3.07 0.03 8.46
N LYS A 67 -4.35 0.39 8.48
CA LYS A 67 -4.84 1.74 8.14
C LYS A 67 -4.08 2.88 8.82
N LYS A 68 -3.71 2.71 10.10
CA LYS A 68 -2.96 3.68 10.91
C LYS A 68 -1.54 3.22 11.25
N ARG A 69 -1.05 2.17 10.61
CA ARG A 69 0.25 1.53 10.86
C ARG A 69 1.29 1.89 9.78
N TYR A 70 1.15 3.07 9.19
CA TYR A 70 2.17 3.67 8.34
C TYR A 70 3.29 4.26 9.21
N SER A 71 4.51 4.35 8.68
CA SER A 71 5.64 5.01 9.33
C SER A 71 5.63 6.52 9.14
N GLY A 72 4.99 7.01 8.07
CA GLY A 72 4.87 8.44 7.81
C GLY A 72 3.99 8.74 6.60
N ARG A 73 3.54 10.00 6.52
CA ARG A 73 2.89 10.58 5.34
C ARG A 73 3.93 11.40 4.57
N LEU A 74 4.06 11.15 3.26
CA LEU A 74 5.06 11.78 2.40
C LEU A 74 4.51 12.95 1.58
N ALA A 75 3.20 12.98 1.35
CA ALA A 75 2.46 14.04 0.67
C ALA A 75 1.03 14.14 1.20
#